data_AF-A0A4Q4U3R5-F1
#
_entry.id   AF-A0A4Q4U3R5-F1
#
_cell.length_a   1.000
_cell.length_b   1.000
_cell.length_c   1.000
_cell.angle_alpha   90.00
_cell.angle_beta   90.00
_cell.angle_gamma   90.00
#
_symmetry.space_group_name_H-M   'P 1'
#
loop_
_entity.id
_entity.type
_entity.pdbx_description
1 polymer ?
#
loop_
_entity_poly.entity_id
_entity_poly.type
_entity_poly.pdbx_seq_one_letter_code
_entity_poly.pdbx_strand_id
1 'polypeptide(L)'
;MALALVPLVFKQSIQEFDSIIGTSDADLSEFRAAGGKMIIYHGAADGLIPFKQTVHYYNRVLELGPNAQDFYRFFGVPGLAHCAGGKSGQPTATWDALVAWVENGDEPDSMPILFENPQGPIQDCILCPYPQRPSSPPAAQA
;
A
#
# COMPACT_ATOMS: atom_id res chain seq x y z
N MET A 1 10.12 31.15 16.76
CA MET A 1 9.04 31.54 15.82
C MET A 1 8.99 30.76 14.51
N ALA A 2 10.04 30.06 14.07
CA ALA A 2 10.02 29.30 12.81
C ALA A 2 9.16 28.01 12.82
N LEU A 3 8.96 27.37 13.98
CA LEU A 3 8.24 26.08 14.08
C LEU A 3 6.74 26.16 13.72
N ALA A 4 6.11 27.33 13.87
CA ALA A 4 4.69 27.52 13.55
C ALA A 4 4.42 27.75 12.06
N LEU A 5 5.47 28.01 11.26
CA LEU A 5 5.33 28.29 9.82
C LEU A 5 5.11 27.02 9.01
N VAL A 6 5.73 25.89 9.36
CA VAL A 6 5.61 24.66 8.57
C VAL A 6 4.15 24.14 8.52
N PRO A 7 3.42 24.01 9.64
CA PRO A 7 2.03 23.58 9.59
C PRO A 7 1.12 24.58 8.86
N LEU A 8 1.42 25.88 8.96
CA LEU A 8 0.63 26.93 8.31
C LEU A 8 0.81 26.90 6.78
N VAL A 9 2.05 26.89 6.30
CA VAL A 9 2.37 26.83 4.86
C VAL A 9 1.90 25.51 4.26
N PHE A 10 1.98 24.40 5.00
CA PHE A 10 1.41 23.13 4.55
C PHE A 10 -0.11 23.21 4.37
N LYS A 11 -0.84 23.77 5.34
CA LYS A 11 -2.30 23.96 5.22
C LYS A 11 -2.67 24.88 4.05
N GLN A 12 -1.91 25.96 3.87
CA GLN A 12 -2.12 26.88 2.76
C GLN A 12 -1.91 26.18 1.41
N SER A 13 -0.85 25.38 1.28
CA SER A 13 -0.59 24.57 0.07
C SER A 13 -1.76 23.64 -0.26
N ILE A 14 -2.31 22.93 0.73
CA ILE A 14 -3.50 22.09 0.52
C ILE A 14 -4.69 22.93 0.04
N GLN A 15 -4.96 24.07 0.67
CA GLN A 15 -6.07 24.94 0.26
C GLN A 15 -5.93 25.47 -1.18
N GLU A 16 -4.71 25.78 -1.60
CA GLU A 16 -4.43 26.34 -2.93
C GLU A 16 -4.42 25.27 -4.03
N PHE A 17 -3.95 24.06 -3.73
CA PHE A 17 -3.60 23.08 -4.76
C PHE A 17 -4.43 21.78 -4.74
N ASP A 18 -5.17 21.47 -3.67
CA ASP A 18 -5.88 20.19 -3.55
C ASP A 18 -6.91 19.97 -4.66
N SER A 19 -7.63 21.02 -5.08
CA SER A 19 -8.61 20.91 -6.18
C SER A 19 -7.98 20.68 -7.57
N ILE A 20 -6.66 20.86 -7.70
CA ILE A 20 -5.94 20.75 -8.98
C ILE A 20 -5.11 19.46 -9.03
N ILE A 21 -4.37 19.16 -7.96
CA ILE A 21 -3.42 18.03 -7.90
C ILE A 21 -3.69 17.07 -6.75
N GLY A 22 -4.64 17.40 -5.86
CA GLY A 22 -5.05 16.52 -4.78
C GLY A 22 -5.80 15.31 -5.34
N THR A 23 -5.31 14.12 -4.96
CA THR A 23 -5.89 12.83 -5.37
C THR A 23 -6.24 12.00 -4.15
N SER A 24 -6.85 12.66 -3.16
CA SER A 24 -7.08 12.11 -1.81
C SER A 24 -8.55 11.92 -1.44
N ASP A 25 -9.45 11.95 -2.42
CA ASP A 25 -10.86 11.59 -2.23
C ASP A 25 -10.97 10.14 -1.79
N ALA A 26 -11.55 9.93 -0.62
CA ALA A 26 -11.70 8.61 -0.01
C ALA A 26 -13.06 7.97 -0.31
N ASP A 27 -14.01 8.72 -0.89
CA ASP A 27 -15.27 8.15 -1.35
C ASP A 27 -15.05 7.43 -2.69
N LEU A 28 -14.86 6.11 -2.60
CA LEU A 28 -14.74 5.23 -3.76
C LEU A 28 -16.06 4.53 -4.12
N SER A 29 -17.21 5.05 -3.68
CA SER A 29 -18.52 4.42 -3.89
C SER A 29 -18.87 4.26 -5.38
N GLU A 30 -18.60 5.27 -6.21
CA GLU A 30 -18.82 5.21 -7.65
C GLU A 30 -17.89 4.19 -8.33
N PHE A 31 -16.62 4.15 -7.95
CA PHE A 31 -15.66 3.16 -8.44
C PHE A 31 -16.11 1.73 -8.10
N ARG A 32 -16.57 1.51 -6.87
CA ARG A 32 -17.15 0.23 -6.44
C ARG A 32 -18.42 -0.10 -7.23
N ALA A 33 -19.33 0.85 -7.42
CA ALA A 33 -20.58 0.64 -8.15
C ALA A 33 -20.36 0.27 -9.61
N ALA A 34 -19.27 0.76 -10.22
CA ALA A 34 -18.81 0.38 -11.55
C ALA A 34 -18.13 -1.01 -11.61
N GLY A 35 -17.99 -1.71 -10.47
CA GLY A 35 -17.32 -3.01 -10.40
C GLY A 35 -15.79 -2.93 -10.35
N GLY A 36 -15.23 -1.75 -10.11
CA GLY A 36 -13.78 -1.54 -10.08
C GLY A 36 -13.06 -2.33 -9.00
N LYS A 37 -11.85 -2.82 -9.31
CA LYS A 37 -10.94 -3.50 -8.39
C LYS A 37 -9.62 -2.73 -8.31
N MET A 38 -9.07 -2.58 -7.10
CA MET A 38 -7.86 -1.82 -6.85
C MET A 38 -6.89 -2.61 -5.97
N ILE A 39 -5.65 -2.76 -6.45
CA ILE A 39 -4.53 -3.26 -5.66
C ILE A 39 -3.51 -2.14 -5.53
N ILE A 40 -3.15 -1.79 -4.29
CA ILE A 40 -2.02 -0.90 -3.99
C ILE A 40 -0.95 -1.69 -3.26
N TYR A 41 0.30 -1.48 -3.62
CA TYR A 41 1.44 -1.83 -2.76
C TYR A 41 2.28 -0.59 -2.48
N HIS A 42 2.94 -0.56 -1.32
CA HIS A 42 3.82 0.55 -0.96
C HIS A 42 4.99 0.02 -0.12
N GLY A 43 6.21 0.41 -0.51
CA GLY A 43 7.41 0.14 0.27
C GLY A 43 7.40 0.80 1.64
N ALA A 44 7.52 0.01 2.71
CA ALA A 44 7.57 0.53 4.08
C ALA A 44 8.88 1.25 4.40
N ALA A 45 9.90 1.10 3.54
CA ALA A 45 11.18 1.83 3.61
C ALA A 45 11.29 2.93 2.55
N ASP A 46 10.18 3.35 1.93
CA ASP A 46 10.15 4.48 1.00
C ASP A 46 10.53 5.78 1.74
N GLY A 47 11.63 6.40 1.29
CA GLY A 47 12.15 7.65 1.83
C GLY A 47 11.69 8.90 1.07
N LEU A 48 10.98 8.75 -0.04
CA LEU A 48 10.48 9.84 -0.88
C LEU A 48 8.99 10.09 -0.65
N ILE A 49 8.19 9.02 -0.63
CA ILE A 49 6.76 9.08 -0.33
C ILE A 49 6.51 8.36 1.01
N PRO A 50 6.00 9.04 2.05
CA PRO A 50 5.82 8.38 3.34
C PRO A 50 4.77 7.28 3.28
N PHE A 51 5.16 6.03 3.57
CA PHE A 51 4.27 4.87 3.68
C PHE A 51 3.00 5.14 4.52
N LYS A 52 3.15 5.91 5.60
CA LYS A 52 2.05 6.29 6.50
C LYS A 52 0.93 7.07 5.79
N GLN A 53 1.20 7.76 4.69
CA GLN A 53 0.18 8.47 3.92
C GLN A 53 -0.76 7.50 3.21
N THR A 54 -0.23 6.41 2.62
CA THR A 54 -1.06 5.36 2.03
C THR A 54 -1.87 4.62 3.09
N VAL A 55 -1.27 4.31 4.25
CA VAL A 55 -2.01 3.76 5.40
C VAL A 55 -3.15 4.68 5.83
N HIS A 56 -2.89 5.98 5.95
CA HIS A 56 -3.89 6.97 6.31
C HIS A 56 -5.03 7.04 5.28
N TYR A 57 -4.71 7.07 3.98
CA TYR A 57 -5.72 7.06 2.92
C TYR A 57 -6.56 5.78 2.93
N TYR A 58 -5.93 4.61 3.04
CA TYR A 58 -6.61 3.32 3.12
C TYR A 58 -7.62 3.28 4.27
N ASN A 59 -7.22 3.75 5.46
CA ASN A 59 -8.11 3.80 6.61
C ASN A 59 -9.28 4.77 6.41
N ARG A 60 -9.06 5.94 5.79
CA ARG A 60 -10.16 6.87 5.44
C ARG A 60 -11.18 6.24 4.50
N VAL A 61 -10.74 5.44 3.53
CA VAL A 61 -11.66 4.70 2.65
C VAL A 61 -12.46 3.67 3.45
N LEU A 62 -11.82 2.92 4.35
CA LEU A 62 -12.52 1.95 5.21
C LEU A 62 -13.51 2.59 6.19
N GLU A 63 -13.21 3.78 6.68
CA GLU A 63 -14.12 4.55 7.56
C GLU A 63 -15.42 4.94 6.83
N LEU A 64 -15.34 5.29 5.53
CA LEU A 64 -16.50 5.60 4.71
C LEU A 64 -17.20 4.35 4.17
N GLY A 65 -16.45 3.29 3.90
CA GLY A 65 -16.94 2.02 3.40
C GLY A 65 -16.28 0.84 4.13
N PRO A 66 -16.89 0.30 5.20
CA PRO A 66 -16.32 -0.82 5.95
C PRO A 66 -16.04 -2.08 5.12
N ASN A 67 -16.78 -2.24 4.02
CA ASN A 67 -16.61 -3.34 3.07
C ASN A 67 -15.66 -2.97 1.91
N ALA A 68 -14.87 -1.90 2.03
CA ALA A 68 -13.98 -1.50 0.94
C ALA A 68 -12.88 -2.53 0.65
N GLN A 69 -12.61 -3.42 1.61
CA GLN A 69 -11.74 -4.57 1.40
C GLN A 69 -12.17 -5.39 0.17
N ASP A 70 -13.47 -5.60 -0.07
CA ASP A 70 -14.02 -6.42 -1.18
C ASP A 70 -13.66 -5.92 -2.60
N PHE A 71 -13.09 -4.71 -2.70
CA PHE A 71 -12.68 -4.11 -3.98
C PHE A 71 -11.37 -3.32 -3.92
N TYR A 72 -10.81 -3.10 -2.73
CA TYR A 72 -9.58 -2.35 -2.52
C TYR A 72 -8.66 -3.08 -1.53
N ARG A 73 -7.60 -3.68 -2.09
CA ARG A 73 -6.56 -4.40 -1.35
C ARG A 73 -5.27 -3.58 -1.28
N PHE A 74 -4.69 -3.48 -0.09
CA PHE A 74 -3.43 -2.79 0.16
C PHE A 74 -2.38 -3.74 0.74
N PHE A 75 -1.20 -3.81 0.13
CA PHE A 75 -0.07 -4.61 0.56
C PHE A 75 1.12 -3.72 0.96
N GLY A 76 1.44 -3.68 2.25
CA GLY A 76 2.66 -3.03 2.72
C GLY A 76 3.87 -3.93 2.52
N VAL A 77 4.93 -3.42 1.89
CA VAL A 77 6.11 -4.22 1.55
C VAL A 77 7.28 -3.86 2.48
N PRO A 78 7.62 -4.68 3.48
CA PRO A 78 8.73 -4.41 4.39
C PRO A 78 10.05 -4.33 3.62
N GLY A 79 10.87 -3.32 3.91
CA GLY A 79 12.22 -3.18 3.35
C GLY A 79 12.30 -2.70 1.89
N LEU A 80 11.19 -2.64 1.16
CA LEU A 80 11.12 -2.06 -0.18
C LEU A 80 11.22 -0.53 -0.06
N ALA A 81 12.09 0.06 -0.86
CA ALA A 81 12.26 1.52 -0.94
C ALA A 81 11.23 2.14 -1.90
N HIS A 82 11.58 3.25 -2.55
CA HIS A 82 10.67 3.94 -3.47
C HIS A 82 10.47 3.14 -4.76
N CYS A 83 9.31 2.48 -4.88
CA CYS A 83 8.88 1.60 -5.98
C CYS A 83 9.74 0.32 -6.17
N ALA A 84 11.05 0.40 -5.97
CA ALA A 84 12.04 -0.64 -6.23
C ALA A 84 13.22 -0.53 -5.24
N GLY A 85 14.04 -1.58 -5.17
CA GLY A 85 15.26 -1.59 -4.38
C GLY A 85 15.01 -1.59 -2.86
N GLY A 86 16.02 -1.19 -2.10
CA GLY A 86 16.03 -1.38 -0.65
C GLY A 86 16.52 -2.78 -0.28
N LYS A 87 16.04 -3.32 0.84
CA LYS A 87 16.41 -4.65 1.36
C LYS A 87 15.34 -5.71 1.08
N SER A 88 14.48 -5.45 0.09
CA SER A 88 13.34 -6.28 -0.28
C SER A 88 13.10 -6.15 -1.79
N GLY A 89 12.05 -6.80 -2.28
CA GLY A 89 11.67 -6.83 -3.69
C GLY A 89 10.25 -6.37 -3.90
N GLN A 90 9.92 -6.05 -5.15
CA GLN A 90 8.56 -5.74 -5.53
C GLN A 90 7.68 -7.00 -5.52
N PRO A 91 6.37 -6.84 -5.28
CA PRO A 91 5.38 -7.82 -5.65
C PRO A 91 5.56 -8.34 -7.08
N THR A 92 5.58 -9.67 -7.24
CA THR A 92 5.87 -10.30 -8.54
C THR A 92 4.60 -10.65 -9.33
N ALA A 93 3.45 -10.74 -8.67
CA ALA A 93 2.20 -11.20 -9.27
C ALA A 93 1.08 -10.13 -9.30
N THR A 94 1.38 -8.86 -9.02
CA THR A 94 0.34 -7.82 -8.88
C THR A 94 -0.57 -7.70 -10.10
N TRP A 95 0.00 -7.78 -11.31
CA TRP A 95 -0.76 -7.67 -12.54
C TRP A 95 -1.69 -8.86 -12.74
N ASP A 96 -1.15 -10.08 -12.64
CA ASP A 96 -1.92 -11.31 -12.81
C ASP A 96 -3.01 -11.45 -11.75
N ALA A 97 -2.72 -11.04 -10.51
CA ALA A 97 -3.70 -10.98 -9.43
C ALA A 97 -4.83 -9.97 -9.72
N LEU A 98 -4.51 -8.81 -10.30
CA LEU A 98 -5.54 -7.84 -10.69
C LEU A 98 -6.43 -8.39 -11.81
N VAL A 99 -5.84 -9.01 -12.83
CA VAL A 99 -6.57 -9.63 -13.94
C VAL A 99 -7.50 -10.73 -13.41
N ALA A 100 -6.99 -11.66 -12.60
CA ALA A 100 -7.78 -12.73 -12.02
C ALA A 100 -8.93 -12.18 -11.13
N TRP A 101 -8.67 -11.12 -10.37
CA TRP A 101 -9.70 -10.50 -9.55
C TRP A 101 -10.82 -9.84 -10.37
N VAL A 102 -10.45 -9.15 -11.46
CA VAL A 102 -11.41 -8.49 -12.34
C VAL A 102 -12.21 -9.49 -13.16
N GLU A 103 -11.56 -10.49 -13.73
CA GLU A 103 -12.19 -11.42 -14.69
C GLU A 103 -12.89 -12.60 -14.02
N ASN A 104 -12.33 -13.12 -12.93
CA ASN A 104 -12.81 -14.34 -12.28
C ASN A 104 -13.38 -14.10 -10.86
N GLY A 105 -13.18 -12.89 -10.31
CA GLY A 105 -13.54 -12.61 -8.92
C GLY A 105 -12.53 -13.17 -7.91
N ASP A 106 -11.34 -13.61 -8.37
CA ASP A 106 -10.29 -14.18 -7.53
C ASP A 106 -9.57 -13.09 -6.74
N GLU A 107 -10.08 -12.79 -5.55
CA GLU A 107 -9.53 -11.76 -4.68
C GLU A 107 -8.15 -12.15 -4.11
N PRO A 108 -7.13 -11.26 -4.17
CA PRO A 108 -5.82 -11.58 -3.63
C PRO A 108 -5.81 -11.46 -2.10
N ASP A 109 -5.70 -12.61 -1.43
CA ASP A 109 -5.47 -12.70 0.02
C ASP A 109 -3.99 -12.77 0.40
N SER A 110 -3.11 -12.80 -0.59
CA SER A 110 -1.66 -12.64 -0.41
C SER A 110 -1.00 -12.12 -1.69
N MET A 111 0.23 -11.63 -1.54
CA MET A 111 1.02 -11.16 -2.67
C MET A 111 2.46 -11.66 -2.56
N PRO A 112 2.98 -12.46 -3.51
CA PRO A 112 4.35 -12.97 -3.45
C PRO A 112 5.38 -11.86 -3.73
N ILE A 113 6.51 -11.94 -3.05
CA ILE A 113 7.70 -11.10 -3.28
C ILE A 113 8.93 -11.98 -3.40
N LEU A 114 9.83 -11.59 -4.30
CA LEU A 114 11.14 -12.22 -4.47
C LEU A 114 12.23 -11.17 -4.32
N PHE A 115 13.25 -11.46 -3.52
CA PHE A 115 14.41 -10.57 -3.43
C PHE A 115 15.70 -11.28 -3.05
N GLU A 116 16.80 -10.72 -3.52
CA GLU A 116 18.13 -11.19 -3.20
C GLU A 116 18.53 -10.70 -1.81
N ASN A 117 18.90 -11.62 -0.93
CA ASN A 117 19.60 -11.26 0.29
C ASN A 117 21.09 -11.11 -0.05
N PRO A 118 21.74 -9.96 0.20
CA PRO A 118 23.13 -9.72 -0.20
C PRO A 118 24.16 -10.72 0.36
N GLN A 119 23.78 -11.55 1.34
CA GLN A 119 24.61 -12.59 1.94
C GLN A 119 23.96 -13.99 1.92
N GLY A 120 22.87 -14.18 1.18
CA GLY A 120 22.07 -15.40 1.28
C GLY A 120 21.33 -15.78 0.00
N PRO A 121 20.54 -16.87 0.05
CA PRO A 121 19.69 -17.26 -1.07
C PRO A 121 18.61 -16.21 -1.33
N ILE A 122 17.97 -16.29 -2.51
CA ILE A 122 16.75 -15.54 -2.82
C ILE A 122 15.72 -15.83 -1.72
N GLN A 123 15.18 -14.77 -1.13
CA GLN A 123 14.04 -14.88 -0.21
C GLN A 123 12.74 -14.85 -1.01
N ASP A 124 11.95 -15.90 -0.80
CA ASP A 124 10.57 -16.02 -1.25
C ASP A 124 9.65 -15.80 -0.04
N CYS A 125 8.84 -14.74 -0.11
CA CYS A 125 7.96 -14.34 0.98
C CYS A 125 6.59 -13.97 0.45
N ILE A 126 5.59 -14.07 1.32
CA ILE A 126 4.23 -13.62 1.04
C ILE A 126 3.92 -12.36 1.85
N LEU A 127 3.24 -11.41 1.22
CA LEU A 127 2.63 -10.26 1.88
C LEU A 127 1.18 -10.61 2.20
N CYS A 128 0.72 -10.17 3.37
CA CYS A 128 -0.70 -10.21 3.74
C CYS A 128 -1.37 -8.87 3.41
N PRO A 129 -2.67 -8.84 3.10
CA PRO A 129 -3.41 -7.61 2.93
C PRO A 129 -3.45 -6.84 4.27
N TYR A 130 -3.14 -5.55 4.23
CA TYR A 130 -3.20 -4.68 5.40
C TYR A 130 -4.61 -4.70 6.02
N PRO A 131 -4.75 -4.75 7.36
CA PRO A 131 -3.73 -4.62 8.40
C PRO A 131 -3.09 -5.94 8.86
N GLN A 132 -3.36 -7.05 8.17
CA GLN A 132 -2.79 -8.34 8.53
C GLN A 132 -1.27 -8.32 8.39
N ARG A 133 -0.61 -9.17 9.17
CA ARG A 133 0.84 -9.36 9.12
C ARG A 133 1.13 -10.85 9.04
N PRO A 134 2.20 -11.26 8.34
CA PRO A 134 2.66 -12.65 8.41
C PRO A 134 2.88 -13.02 9.88
N SER A 135 2.39 -14.18 10.32
CA SER A 135 2.81 -14.73 11.59
C SER A 135 4.32 -14.94 11.53
N SER A 136 5.07 -14.33 12.46
CA SER A 136 6.51 -14.54 12.52
C SER A 136 6.80 -16.05 12.55
N PRO A 137 7.74 -16.58 11.73
CA PRO A 137 8.25 -17.91 12.00
C PRO A 137 8.83 -17.91 13.43
N PRO A 138 8.70 -19.00 14.20
CA PRO A 138 9.33 -19.08 15.51
C PRO A 138 10.80 -18.71 15.34
N ALA A 139 11.29 -17.80 16.17
CA ALA A 139 12.69 -17.41 16.17
C ALA A 139 13.53 -18.69 16.16
N ALA A 140 14.39 -18.83 15.15
CA ALA A 140 15.39 -19.87 15.16
C ALA A 140 16.17 -19.70 16.46
N GLN A 141 15.95 -20.62 17.40
CA GLN A 141 16.62 -20.64 18.68
C GLN A 141 18.11 -20.76 18.38
N ALA A 142 18.87 -19.72 18.71
CA ALA A 142 20.32 -19.78 18.81
C ALA A 142 20.71 -20.42 20.14
#